data_AF-A0A959ND39-F1
#
_entry.id   AF-A0A959ND39-F1
#
_cell.length_a   1.000
_cell.length_b   1.000
_cell.length_c   1.000
_cell.angle_alpha   90.00
_cell.angle_beta   90.00
_cell.angle_gamma   90.00
#
_symmetry.space_group_name_H-M   'P 1'
#
loop_
_entity.id
_entity.type
_entity.pdbx_description
1 polymer ?
#
loop_
_entity_poly.entity_id
_entity_poly.type
_entity_poly.pdbx_seq_one_letter_code
_entity_poly.pdbx_strand_id
1 'polypeptide(L)' 'MAKNLLIVESPAKAKTIEKILGKDFQVKSCFGHIRDLQKAGMGIDLEKNFEPTYIIPADKEKVVAELKRIAGKSDEV' A
#
# COMPACT_ATOMS: atom_id res chain seq x y z
N MET A 1 -13.64 11.76 13.18
CA MET A 1 -13.08 10.91 12.12
C MET A 1 -11.57 11.07 12.20
N ALA A 2 -10.80 10.00 12.03
CA ALA A 2 -9.35 10.14 11.95
C ALA A 2 -9.01 11.07 10.77
N LYS A 3 -8.07 12.00 10.99
CA LYS A 3 -7.66 12.97 9.99
C LYS A 3 -6.57 12.42 9.09
N ASN A 4 -5.69 11.61 9.67
CA ASN A 4 -4.48 11.16 8.99
C ASN A 4 -4.50 9.64 8.81
N LEU A 5 -4.03 9.17 7.66
CA LEU A 5 -3.79 7.75 7.39
C LEU A 5 -2.31 7.47 7.63
N LEU A 6 -1.98 6.40 8.35
CA LEU A 6 -0.63 5.86 8.40
C LEU A 6 -0.61 4.45 7.86
N ILE A 7 0.21 4.19 6.84
CA ILE A 7 0.33 2.88 6.21
C ILE A 7 1.60 2.20 6.72
N VAL A 8 1.46 0.97 7.23
CA VAL A 8 2.57 0.15 7.71
C VAL A 8 2.55 -1.22 7.05
N GLU A 9 3.67 -1.94 7.12
CA GLU A 9 3.81 -3.21 6.40
C GLU A 9 2.99 -4.36 7.01
N SER A 10 2.94 -4.46 8.34
CA SER A 10 2.40 -5.63 9.05
C SER A 10 1.20 -5.30 9.92
N PRO A 11 0.23 -6.23 10.07
CA PRO A 11 -0.96 -6.01 10.90
C PRO A 11 -0.65 -5.78 12.38
N ALA A 12 0.41 -6.42 12.88
CA ALA A 12 0.85 -6.26 14.27
C ALA A 12 1.34 -4.83 14.54
N LYS A 13 2.17 -4.27 13.63
CA LYS A 13 2.61 -2.86 13.72
C LYS A 13 1.42 -1.91 13.70
N ALA A 14 0.46 -2.15 12.81
CA ALA A 14 -0.72 -1.28 12.68
C ALA A 14 -1.49 -1.18 14.01
N LYS A 15 -1.80 -2.33 14.63
CA LYS A 15 -2.52 -2.38 15.91
C LYS A 15 -1.76 -1.69 17.05
N THR A 16 -0.43 -1.82 17.09
CA THR A 16 0.38 -1.21 18.15
C THR A 16 0.46 0.30 17.98
N ILE A 17 0.73 0.79 16.76
CA ILE A 17 0.89 2.21 16.49
C ILE A 17 -0.45 2.95 16.60
N GLU A 18 -1.56 2.35 16.17
CA GLU A 18 -2.88 2.95 16.31
C GLU A 18 -3.25 3.24 17.77
N LYS A 19 -2.85 2.35 18.70
CA LYS A 19 -3.03 2.58 20.14
C LYS A 19 -2.20 3.73 20.67
N ILE A 20 -1.03 3.99 20.08
CA ILE A 20 -0.11 5.05 20.51
C ILE A 20 -0.58 6.41 19.97
N LEU A 21 -0.93 6.48 18.69
CA LEU A 21 -1.30 7.72 18.01
C LEU A 21 -2.75 8.15 18.30
N GLY A 22 -3.62 7.20 18.63
CA GLY A 22 -4.99 7.49 19.03
C GLY A 22 -5.88 7.95 17.89
N LYS A 23 -6.91 8.73 18.23
CA LYS A 23 -8.08 8.99 17.36
C LYS A 23 -7.79 9.85 16.13
N ASP A 24 -6.65 10.53 16.10
CA ASP A 24 -6.26 11.40 14.99
C ASP A 24 -5.72 10.61 13.80
N PHE A 25 -5.28 9.37 14.03
CA PHE A 25 -4.71 8.49 13.01
C PHE A 25 -5.57 7.26 12.78
N GLN A 26 -5.74 6.91 11.52
CA GLN A 26 -6.18 5.59 11.10
C GLN A 26 -4.95 4.82 10.61
N VAL A 27 -4.59 3.72 11.27
CA VAL A 27 -3.38 2.96 10.90
C VAL A 27 -3.75 1.68 10.16
N LYS A 28 -3.26 1.53 8.93
CA LYS A 28 -3.57 0.39 8.06
C LYS A 28 -2.33 -0.40 7.67
N SER A 29 -2.50 -1.71 7.51
CA SER A 29 -1.46 -2.60 7.01
C SER A 29 -1.55 -2.78 5.50
N CYS A 30 -0.45 -2.65 4.75
CA CYS A 30 -0.39 -3.02 3.34
C CYS A 30 -0.12 -4.52 3.12
N PHE A 31 0.21 -5.26 4.18
CA PHE A 31 0.52 -6.70 4.12
C PHE A 31 1.72 -7.00 3.20
N GLY A 32 2.77 -6.17 3.28
CA GLY A 32 3.99 -6.30 2.48
C GLY A 32 3.89 -5.66 1.10
N HIS A 33 4.56 -6.27 0.11
CA HIS A 33 4.59 -5.76 -1.27
C HIS A 33 3.19 -5.73 -1.89
N ILE A 34 2.86 -4.60 -2.53
CA ILE A 34 1.59 -4.36 -3.23
C ILE A 34 1.73 -4.35 -4.75
N ARG A 35 2.97 -4.41 -5.24
CA ARG A 35 3.32 -4.50 -6.66
C ARG A 35 4.42 -5.54 -6.83
N ASP A 36 4.39 -6.22 -7.96
CA ASP A 36 5.41 -7.17 -8.40
C ASP A 36 5.70 -6.97 -9.88
N LEU A 37 6.82 -7.48 -10.37
CA LEU A 37 7.12 -7.45 -11.80
C LEU A 37 6.08 -8.26 -12.58
N GLN A 38 5.75 -7.78 -13.78
CA GLN A 38 4.92 -8.54 -14.69
C GLN A 38 5.62 -9.87 -15.02
N LYS A 39 4.97 -10.98 -14.70
CA LYS A 39 5.55 -12.32 -14.89
C LYS A 39 5.71 -12.71 -16.37
N ALA A 40 4.91 -12.09 -17.25
CA ALA A 40 5.02 -12.29 -18.69
C ALA A 40 6.15 -11.43 -19.25
N GLY A 41 7.07 -12.04 -20.03
CA GLY A 41 8.07 -11.31 -20.83
C GLY A 41 9.15 -10.59 -20.01
N MET A 42 9.74 -11.25 -19.01
CA MET A 42 10.74 -10.70 -18.04
C MET A 42 10.29 -9.50 -17.19
N GLY A 43 9.24 -8.78 -17.59
CA GLY A 43 8.74 -7.59 -16.89
C GLY A 43 9.72 -6.42 -16.89
N ILE A 44 10.77 -6.48 -17.72
CA ILE A 44 11.83 -5.48 -17.83
C ILE A 44 12.07 -5.20 -19.30
N ASP A 45 11.98 -3.93 -19.68
CA ASP A 45 12.28 -3.46 -21.02
C ASP A 45 13.79 -3.12 -21.14
N LEU A 46 14.53 -3.99 -21.83
CA LEU A 46 15.98 -3.85 -21.99
C LEU A 46 16.38 -2.72 -22.95
N GLU A 47 15.50 -2.35 -23.89
CA GLU A 47 15.74 -1.27 -24.85
C GLU A 47 15.45 0.09 -24.22
N LYS A 48 14.54 0.12 -23.24
CA LYS A 48 14.14 1.32 -22.52
C LYS A 48 14.82 1.43 -21.15
N ASN A 49 16.15 1.36 -21.13
CA ASN A 49 16.96 1.53 -19.91
C ASN A 49 16.53 0.65 -18.73
N PHE A 50 16.18 -0.62 -18.99
CA PHE A 50 15.72 -1.58 -17.97
C PHE A 50 14.43 -1.14 -17.27
N GLU A 51 13.50 -0.46 -17.97
CA GLU A 51 12.26 0.00 -17.38
C GLU A 51 11.38 -1.19 -16.92
N PRO A 52 11.02 -1.26 -15.63
CA PRO A 52 10.22 -2.36 -15.12
C PRO A 52 8.73 -2.12 -15.35
N THR A 53 8.02 -3.14 -15.80
CA THR A 53 6.55 -3.15 -15.79
C THR A 53 6.06 -3.80 -14.50
N TYR A 54 5.48 -3.00 -13.61
CA TYR A 54 4.89 -3.49 -12.36
C TYR A 54 3.39 -3.73 -12.50
N ILE A 55 2.92 -4.82 -11.92
CA ILE A 55 1.51 -5.16 -11.77
C ILE A 55 1.13 -5.22 -10.30
N ILE A 56 -0.15 -5.03 -9.99
CA ILE A 56 -0.71 -5.31 -8.67
C ILE A 56 -1.12 -6.79 -8.68
N PRO A 57 -0.57 -7.65 -7.80
CA PRO A 57 -1.04 -9.02 -7.66
C PRO A 57 -2.53 -9.08 -7.31
N ALA A 58 -3.24 -10.09 -7.83
CA ALA A 58 -4.70 -10.22 -7.67
C ALA A 58 -5.15 -10.25 -6.19
N ASP A 59 -4.34 -10.84 -5.31
CA ASP A 59 -4.58 -10.90 -3.86
C ASP A 59 -4.39 -9.53 -3.16
N LYS A 60 -3.74 -8.57 -3.82
CA LYS A 60 -3.47 -7.21 -3.31
C LYS A 60 -4.40 -6.15 -3.87
N GLU A 61 -5.17 -6.43 -4.91
CA GLU A 61 -6.10 -5.46 -5.52
C GLU A 61 -7.07 -4.84 -4.51
N LYS A 62 -7.68 -5.68 -3.66
CA LYS A 62 -8.60 -5.22 -2.61
C LYS A 62 -7.92 -4.29 -1.61
N VAL A 63 -6.69 -4.63 -1.21
CA VAL A 63 -5.89 -3.83 -0.26
C VAL A 63 -5.57 -2.47 -0.88
N VAL A 64 -5.09 -2.45 -2.13
CA VAL A 64 -4.77 -1.20 -2.83
C VAL A 64 -6.02 -0.34 -3.03
N ALA A 65 -7.14 -0.93 -3.41
CA ALA A 65 -8.41 -0.22 -3.58
C ALA A 65 -8.90 0.40 -2.26
N GLU A 66 -8.82 -0.35 -1.16
CA GLU A 66 -9.17 0.15 0.18
C GLU A 66 -8.25 1.31 0.59
N LEU A 67 -6.93 1.15 0.45
CA LEU A 67 -5.95 2.18 0.81
C LEU A 67 -6.17 3.46 -0.01
N LYS A 68 -6.37 3.36 -1.33
CA LYS A 68 -6.69 4.51 -2.18
C LYS A 68 -7.95 5.24 -1.73
N ARG A 69 -9.00 4.49 -1.37
CA ARG A 69 -10.27 5.06 -0.89
C ARG A 69 -10.11 5.80 0.44
N ILE A 70 -9.30 5.28 1.36
CA ILE A 70 -9.05 5.92 2.66
C ILE A 70 -8.16 7.14 2.48
N ALA A 71 -7.08 7.01 1.69
CA ALA A 71 -6.18 8.11 1.37
C ALA A 71 -6.92 9.31 0.78
N GLY A 72 -7.85 9.10 -0.16
CA GLY A 72 -8.67 10.17 -0.74
C GLY A 72 -9.65 10.85 0.22
N LYS A 73 -9.80 10.34 1.45
CA LYS A 73 -10.62 10.93 2.52
C LYS A 73 -9.80 11.42 3.72
N SER A 74 -8.48 11.25 3.66
CA SER A 74 -7.56 11.66 4.72
C SER A 74 -6.96 13.02 4.36
N ASP A 75 -6.70 13.83 5.38
CA ASP A 75 -6.03 15.13 5.23
C ASP A 75 -4.55 14.93 4.88
N GLU A 76 -3.93 13.90 5.46
CA GLU A 76 -2.52 13.51 5.24
C GLU A 76 -2.37 11.97 5.22
N VAL A 77 -1.36 11.47 4.49
CA VAL A 77 -1.05 10.02 4.31
C VAL A 77 0.44 9.77 4.47
#